data_AF-A0A973B243-F1
#
_entry.id   AF-A0A973B243-F1
#
_cell.length_a   1.000
_cell.length_b   1.000
_cell.length_c   1.000
_cell.angle_alpha   90.00
_cell.angle_beta   90.00
_cell.angle_gamma   90.00
#
_symmetry.space_group_name_H-M   'P 1'
#
loop_
_entity.id
_entity.type
_entity.pdbx_description
1 polymer ?
#
loop_
_entity_poly.entity_id
_entity_poly.type
_entity_poly.pdbx_seq_one_letter_code
_entity_poly.pdbx_strand_id
1 'polypeptide(L)'
;MGQKINPVGLRLGIVRGWDSNWYGGKTFADKLVEDEKIRKYVAARIPKGSISKVIIERTLKRITLTINTARAGVVIGKQGAEVDKVKEELKKITGKDVQINIFEIKRPEIDA
;
A
#
# COMPACT_ATOMS: atom_id res chain seq x y z
N MET A 1 23.24 -23.10 0.80
CA MET A 1 23.52 -22.27 -0.39
C MET A 1 22.42 -21.21 -0.47
N GLY A 2 22.75 -19.96 -0.16
CA GLY A 2 21.80 -18.86 0.09
C GLY A 2 22.56 -17.55 0.34
N GLN A 3 23.53 -17.26 -0.52
CA GLN A 3 24.47 -16.13 -0.37
C GLN A 3 24.09 -14.91 -1.22
N LYS A 4 22.90 -14.93 -1.86
CA LYS A 4 22.44 -13.82 -2.70
C LYS A 4 21.63 -12.84 -1.85
N ILE A 5 22.04 -11.58 -1.86
CA ILE A 5 21.33 -10.49 -1.19
C ILE A 5 20.02 -10.19 -1.93
N ASN A 6 19.02 -9.66 -1.20
CA ASN A 6 17.79 -9.19 -1.84
C ASN A 6 18.11 -8.03 -2.81
N PRO A 7 17.87 -8.19 -4.12
CA PRO A 7 18.20 -7.17 -5.11
C PRO A 7 17.36 -5.89 -4.98
N VAL A 8 16.20 -5.96 -4.31
CA VAL A 8 15.41 -4.77 -3.95
C VAL A 8 16.15 -3.98 -2.88
N GLY A 9 16.55 -4.66 -1.81
CA GLY A 9 17.26 -4.04 -0.69
C GLY A 9 18.58 -3.40 -1.11
N LEU A 10 19.36 -4.08 -1.95
CA LEU A 10 20.64 -3.56 -2.46
C LEU A 10 20.50 -2.27 -3.27
N ARG A 11 19.34 -2.05 -3.91
CA ARG A 11 19.09 -0.91 -4.80
C ARG A 11 18.27 0.21 -4.14
N LEU A 12 17.87 0.05 -2.87
CA LEU A 12 17.19 1.08 -2.11
C LEU A 12 18.10 2.30 -1.96
N GLY A 13 17.58 3.49 -2.29
CA GLY A 13 18.33 4.76 -2.21
C GLY A 13 19.20 5.10 -3.43
N ILE A 14 19.34 4.18 -4.39
CA ILE A 14 20.06 4.44 -5.65
C ILE A 14 19.07 4.57 -6.80
N VAL A 15 18.39 3.47 -7.13
CA VAL A 15 17.45 3.38 -8.26
C VAL A 15 16.03 3.12 -7.80
N ARG A 16 15.85 2.44 -6.66
CA ARG A 16 14.54 2.10 -6.11
C ARG A 16 14.23 2.92 -4.86
N GLY A 17 13.04 3.53 -4.84
CA GLY A 17 12.51 4.25 -3.68
C GLY A 17 11.87 3.34 -2.64
N TRP A 18 11.46 3.95 -1.53
CA TRP A 18 10.77 3.27 -0.43
C TRP A 18 9.29 3.08 -0.73
N ASP A 19 8.72 2.01 -0.15
CA ASP A 19 7.29 1.71 -0.28
C ASP A 19 6.46 2.39 0.82
N SER A 20 7.07 2.75 1.94
CA SER A 20 6.46 3.60 2.97
C SER A 20 7.28 4.89 3.06
N ASN A 21 6.64 6.02 2.77
CA ASN A 21 7.28 7.33 2.80
C ASN A 21 6.66 8.20 3.90
N TRP A 22 7.30 8.20 5.07
CA TRP A 22 6.90 9.02 6.21
C TRP A 22 8.00 9.11 7.25
N TYR A 23 7.97 10.15 8.08
CA TYR A 23 8.91 10.33 9.19
C TYR A 23 8.24 10.08 10.55
N GLY A 24 8.86 9.21 11.35
CA GLY A 24 8.27 8.67 12.58
C GLY A 24 8.62 9.41 13.86
N GLY A 25 9.83 10.01 13.93
CA GLY A 25 10.38 10.51 15.19
C GLY A 25 10.29 9.48 16.31
N LYS A 26 9.85 9.90 17.50
CA LYS A 26 9.69 9.03 18.68
C LYS A 26 8.53 8.02 18.59
N THR A 27 7.55 8.23 17.71
CA THR A 27 6.37 7.36 17.54
C THR A 27 6.51 6.41 16.34
N PHE A 28 7.73 6.04 16.00
CA PHE A 28 8.00 5.17 14.85
C PHE A 28 7.41 3.76 15.01
N ALA A 29 7.56 3.14 16.18
CA ALA A 29 7.11 1.77 16.42
C ALA A 29 5.59 1.60 16.23
N ASP A 30 4.79 2.49 16.81
CA ASP A 30 3.33 2.43 16.70
C ASP A 30 2.85 2.61 15.25
N LYS A 31 3.49 3.54 14.53
CA LYS A 31 3.20 3.78 13.11
C LYS A 31 3.59 2.60 12.23
N LEU A 32 4.68 1.89 12.56
CA LEU A 32 5.11 0.70 11.85
C LEU A 32 4.12 -0.46 12.01
N VAL A 33 3.64 -0.69 13.24
CA VAL A 33 2.61 -1.71 13.52
C VAL A 33 1.32 -1.40 12.78
N GLU A 34 0.94 -0.12 12.72
CA GLU A 34 -0.21 0.35 11.96
C GLU A 34 -0.03 0.11 10.45
N ASP A 35 1.15 0.38 9.88
CA ASP A 35 1.47 0.07 8.48
C ASP A 35 1.34 -1.43 8.18
N GLU A 36 1.85 -2.30 9.06
CA GLU A 36 1.75 -3.75 8.88
C GLU A 36 0.29 -4.22 8.89
N LYS A 37 -0.53 -3.68 9.79
CA LYS A 37 -1.97 -3.97 9.85
C LYS A 37 -2.68 -3.55 8.56
N ILE A 38 -2.38 -2.36 8.03
CA ILE A 38 -2.96 -1.88 6.77
C ILE A 38 -2.57 -2.82 5.62
N ARG A 39 -1.29 -3.20 5.51
CA ARG A 39 -0.82 -4.10 4.44
C ARG A 39 -1.49 -5.47 4.51
N LYS A 40 -1.57 -6.08 5.70
CA LYS A 40 -2.26 -7.37 5.89
C LYS A 40 -3.74 -7.29 5.54
N TYR A 41 -4.39 -6.21 5.96
CA TYR A 41 -5.81 -5.98 5.69
C TYR A 41 -6.09 -5.84 4.19
N VAL A 42 -5.31 -5.00 3.49
CA VAL A 42 -5.45 -4.78 2.04
C VAL A 42 -5.20 -6.08 1.26
N ALA A 43 -4.19 -6.86 1.65
CA ALA A 43 -3.90 -8.15 1.03
C ALA A 43 -5.02 -9.19 1.24
N ALA A 44 -5.60 -9.24 2.44
CA ALA A 44 -6.68 -10.17 2.76
C ALA A 44 -8.01 -9.80 2.08
N ARG A 45 -8.31 -8.50 1.93
CA ARG A 45 -9.58 -8.03 1.38
C ARG A 45 -9.63 -8.08 -0.14
N ILE A 46 -8.50 -7.87 -0.81
CA ILE A 46 -8.43 -7.77 -2.28
C ILE A 46 -7.56 -8.92 -2.86
N PRO A 47 -7.88 -10.20 -2.60
CA PRO A 47 -7.09 -11.31 -3.14
C PRO A 47 -7.25 -11.43 -4.67
N LYS A 48 -8.38 -10.98 -5.22
CA LYS A 48 -8.67 -11.03 -6.66
C LYS A 48 -8.15 -9.84 -7.45
N GLY A 49 -7.71 -8.77 -6.77
CA GLY A 49 -7.29 -7.53 -7.43
C GLY A 49 -5.86 -7.56 -7.96
N SER A 50 -5.10 -8.65 -7.79
CA SER A 50 -3.70 -8.75 -8.25
C SER A 50 -2.90 -7.49 -7.88
N ILE A 51 -2.83 -7.23 -6.58
CA ILE A 51 -2.09 -6.08 -6.03
C ILE A 51 -0.60 -6.37 -6.19
N SER A 52 0.08 -5.46 -6.87
CA SER A 52 1.52 -5.52 -7.06
C SER A 52 2.25 -4.80 -5.92
N LYS A 53 1.84 -3.56 -5.66
CA LYS A 53 2.54 -2.67 -4.75
C LYS A 53 1.56 -1.82 -3.97
N VAL A 54 1.83 -1.68 -2.67
CA VAL A 54 1.11 -0.76 -1.79
C VAL A 54 2.10 0.28 -1.31
N ILE A 55 1.89 1.53 -1.72
CA ILE A 55 2.69 2.66 -1.28
C ILE A 55 1.91 3.39 -0.19
N ILE A 56 2.56 3.59 0.96
CA ILE A 56 1.97 4.26 2.11
C ILE A 56 2.69 5.58 2.32
N GLU A 57 1.97 6.68 2.18
CA GLU A 57 2.48 8.01 2.49
C GLU A 57 1.70 8.56 3.68
N ARG A 58 2.41 9.08 4.67
CA ARG A 58 1.77 9.69 5.85
C ARG A 58 2.13 11.15 5.94
N THR A 59 1.08 11.96 6.00
CA THR A 59 1.17 13.36 6.43
C THR A 59 0.75 13.48 7.90
N LEU A 60 0.79 14.68 8.47
CA LEU A 60 0.45 14.92 9.88
C LEU A 60 -0.96 14.45 10.27
N LYS A 61 -1.94 14.52 9.35
CA LYS A 61 -3.36 14.22 9.64
C LYS A 61 -3.99 13.17 8.71
N ARG A 62 -3.34 12.82 7.61
CA ARG A 62 -3.90 11.95 6.57
C ARG A 62 -2.92 10.87 6.16
N ILE A 63 -3.45 9.68 5.91
CA ILE A 63 -2.71 8.57 5.31
C ILE A 63 -3.16 8.46 3.87
N THR A 64 -2.22 8.55 2.94
CA THR A 64 -2.47 8.32 1.52
C THR A 64 -1.97 6.92 1.18
N LEU A 65 -2.89 6.06 0.74
CA LEU A 65 -2.61 4.71 0.29
C LEU A 65 -2.70 4.68 -1.21
N THR A 66 -1.58 4.45 -1.88
CA THR A 66 -1.56 4.24 -3.33
C THR A 66 -1.43 2.74 -3.60
N ILE A 67 -2.47 2.16 -4.20
CA ILE A 67 -2.55 0.75 -4.54
C ILE A 67 -2.27 0.61 -6.03
N ASN A 68 -1.18 -0.07 -6.37
CA ASN A 68 -0.86 -0.43 -7.74
C ASN A 68 -1.44 -1.81 -8.03
N THR A 69 -2.31 -1.87 -9.04
CA THR A 69 -3.05 -3.08 -9.39
C THR A 69 -3.06 -3.28 -10.91
N ALA A 70 -3.01 -4.54 -11.33
CA ALA A 70 -3.22 -4.92 -12.73
C ALA A 70 -4.70 -4.86 -13.16
N ARG A 71 -5.64 -4.83 -12.21
CA ARG A 71 -7.08 -4.87 -12.46
C ARG A 71 -7.81 -3.83 -11.62
N ALA A 72 -7.58 -2.55 -11.94
CA ALA A 72 -8.18 -1.42 -11.22
C ALA A 72 -9.71 -1.50 -11.16
N GLY A 73 -10.38 -1.96 -12.23
CA GLY A 73 -11.84 -2.10 -12.26
C GLY A 73 -12.41 -3.02 -11.17
N VAL A 74 -11.70 -4.09 -10.80
CA VAL A 74 -12.14 -5.01 -9.73
C VAL A 74 -11.97 -4.36 -8.34
N VAL A 75 -10.94 -3.53 -8.18
CA VAL A 75 -10.65 -2.82 -6.92
C VAL A 75 -11.61 -1.65 -6.72
N ILE A 76 -12.00 -0.96 -7.79
CA ILE A 76 -12.97 0.14 -7.75
C ILE A 76 -14.38 -0.37 -7.47
N GLY A 77 -14.77 -1.49 -8.10
CA GLY A 77 -16.11 -2.06 -8.01
C GLY A 77 -17.16 -1.26 -8.81
N LYS A 78 -18.44 -1.63 -8.67
CA LYS A 78 -19.53 -0.89 -9.32
C LYS A 78 -19.69 0.49 -8.65
N GLN A 79 -19.49 1.56 -9.42
CA GLN A 79 -19.61 2.97 -8.98
C GLN A 79 -18.70 3.37 -7.80
N GLY A 80 -17.56 2.70 -7.58
CA GLY A 80 -16.65 3.05 -6.49
C GLY A 80 -17.03 2.49 -5.12
N ALA A 81 -18.11 1.72 -5.03
CA ALA A 81 -18.66 1.23 -3.77
C ALA A 81 -17.68 0.35 -2.95
N GLU A 82 -16.75 -0.36 -3.60
CA GLU A 82 -15.79 -1.20 -2.87
C GLU A 82 -14.67 -0.35 -2.24
N VAL A 83 -14.24 0.72 -2.91
CA VAL A 83 -13.22 1.65 -2.40
C VAL A 83 -13.75 2.42 -1.20
N ASP A 84 -15.01 2.85 -1.24
CA ASP A 84 -15.64 3.56 -0.13
C ASP A 84 -15.75 2.66 1.12
N LYS A 85 -16.11 1.38 0.95
CA LYS A 85 -16.10 0.41 2.06
C LYS A 85 -14.71 0.23 2.65
N VAL A 86 -13.70 0.01 1.81
CA VAL A 86 -12.31 -0.15 2.25
C VAL A 86 -11.82 1.10 2.98
N LYS A 87 -12.20 2.29 2.49
CA LYS A 87 -11.90 3.57 3.16
C LYS A 87 -12.54 3.66 4.54
N GLU A 88 -13.81 3.29 4.69
CA GLU A 88 -14.50 3.29 5.99
C GLU A 88 -13.91 2.26 6.96
N GLU A 89 -13.59 1.06 6.49
CA GLU A 89 -13.01 -0.01 7.30
C GLU A 89 -11.59 0.37 7.77
N LEU A 90 -10.77 0.93 6.87
CA LEU A 90 -9.44 1.43 7.22
C LEU A 90 -9.49 2.61 8.20
N LYS A 91 -10.49 3.51 8.06
CA LYS A 91 -10.72 4.60 9.00
C LYS A 91 -11.07 4.09 10.40
N LYS A 92 -11.83 2.99 10.52
CA LYS A 92 -12.13 2.35 11.82
C LYS A 92 -10.88 1.74 12.47
N ILE A 93 -9.98 1.16 11.67
CA ILE A 93 -8.76 0.51 12.18
C ILE A 93 -7.69 1.54 12.60
N THR A 94 -7.53 2.62 11.85
CA THR A 94 -6.46 3.61 12.06
C THR A 94 -6.90 4.84 12.85
N GLY A 95 -8.21 5.11 12.92
CA GLY A 95 -8.76 6.33 13.54
C GLY A 95 -8.37 7.62 12.81
N LYS A 96 -7.81 7.54 11.60
CA LYS A 96 -7.31 8.67 10.82
C LYS A 96 -8.03 8.77 9.49
N ASP A 97 -7.94 9.92 8.84
CA ASP A 97 -8.47 10.09 7.50
C ASP A 97 -7.55 9.39 6.49
N VAL A 98 -8.15 8.54 5.66
CA VAL A 98 -7.46 7.71 4.68
C VAL A 98 -7.90 8.13 3.28
N GLN A 99 -6.94 8.52 2.46
CA GLN A 99 -7.13 8.73 1.03
C GLN A 99 -6.60 7.53 0.28
N ILE A 100 -7.40 6.97 -0.63
CA ILE A 100 -7.01 5.83 -1.46
C ILE A 100 -6.83 6.31 -2.89
N ASN A 101 -5.64 6.10 -3.44
CA ASN A 101 -5.32 6.30 -4.84
C ASN A 101 -5.12 4.94 -5.49
N ILE A 102 -5.75 4.72 -6.64
CA ILE A 102 -5.62 3.46 -7.38
C ILE A 102 -4.83 3.77 -8.66
N PHE A 103 -3.73 3.05 -8.85
CA PHE A 103 -2.91 3.16 -10.04
C PHE A 103 -2.96 1.86 -10.84
N GLU A 104 -3.34 1.97 -12.11
CA GLU A 104 -3.40 0.83 -13.01
C GLU A 104 -2.03 0.59 -13.65
N ILE A 105 -1.55 -0.65 -13.54
CA ILE A 105 -0.30 -1.07 -14.19
C ILE A 105 -0.60 -1.37 -15.65
N LYS A 106 -0.08 -0.53 -16.55
CA LYS A 106 -0.30 -0.66 -18.02
C LYS A 106 0.22 -1.98 -18.61
N ARG A 107 1.24 -2.59 -18.00
CA ARG A 107 1.89 -3.83 -18.45
C ARG A 107 2.13 -4.76 -17.26
N PRO A 108 1.17 -5.61 -16.88
CA PRO A 108 1.30 -6.45 -15.70
C PRO A 108 2.38 -7.53 -15.84
N GLU A 109 2.78 -7.88 -17.06
CA GLU A 109 3.75 -8.96 -17.34
C GLU A 109 5.20 -8.61 -17.00
N ILE A 110 5.53 -7.31 -16.94
CA ILE A 110 6.88 -6.82 -16.66
C ILE A 110 7.09 -6.62 -15.14
N ASP A 111 6.00 -6.72 -14.37
CA ASP A 111 5.99 -6.43 -12.96
C ASP A 111 6.40 -7.68 -12.16
N ALA A 112 7.32 -7.49 -11.21
CA ALA A 112 8.09 -8.54 -10.55
C ALA A 112 7.95 -8.54 -9.03
#